data_AF-A0A0J9BPM9-F1
#
_entry.id   AF-A0A0J9BPM9-F1
#
_cell.length_a   1.000
_cell.length_b   1.000
_cell.length_c   1.000
_cell.angle_alpha   90.00
_cell.angle_beta   90.00
_cell.angle_gamma   90.00
#
_symmetry.space_group_name_H-M   'P 1'
#
loop_
_entity.id
_entity.type
_entity.pdbx_description
1 polymer ?
#
loop_
_entity_poly.entity_id
_entity_poly.type
_entity_poly.pdbx_seq_one_letter_code
_entity_poly.pdbx_strand_id
1 'polypeptide(L)'
;MGKTIELPVEIGSVVYEADFPRYPQRVIGYRIGRIMGEDEEEFEDERETEELYMEYEGYGMSGSSPVSRFGKSIFLTREEAEKTSSEN
;
A
#
# COMPACT_ATOMS: atom_id res chain seq x y z
N MET A 1 3.70 -13.53 25.54
CA MET A 1 4.20 -12.20 25.11
C MET A 1 3.48 -11.86 23.82
N GLY A 2 2.68 -10.80 23.79
CA GLY A 2 2.12 -10.31 22.53
C GLY A 2 3.19 -9.53 21.78
N LYS A 3 3.33 -9.75 20.46
CA LYS A 3 4.13 -8.87 19.60
C LYS A 3 3.21 -7.76 19.11
N THR A 4 3.58 -6.51 19.37
CA THR A 4 2.91 -5.35 18.78
C THR A 4 3.46 -5.14 17.38
N ILE A 5 2.60 -4.84 16.41
CA ILE A 5 2.98 -4.46 15.05
C ILE A 5 2.86 -2.95 14.95
N GLU A 6 3.90 -2.30 14.43
CA GLU A 6 3.89 -0.86 14.14
C GLU A 6 3.45 -0.65 12.68
N LEU A 7 2.48 0.23 12.48
CA LEU A 7 2.01 0.61 11.15
C LEU A 7 2.89 1.74 10.62
N PRO A 8 3.23 1.75 9.32
CA PRO A 8 4.15 2.75 8.75
C PRO A 8 3.54 4.16 8.72
N VAL A 9 2.21 4.25 8.69
CA VAL A 9 1.45 5.50 8.60
C VAL A 9 0.07 5.31 9.23
N GLU A 10 -0.58 6.41 9.62
CA GLU A 10 -1.92 6.40 10.17
C GLU A 10 -2.99 6.16 9.09
N ILE A 11 -4.09 5.51 9.47
CA ILE A 11 -5.29 5.45 8.63
C ILE A 11 -5.85 6.87 8.49
N GLY A 12 -6.19 7.25 7.25
CA GLY A 12 -6.64 8.59 6.89
C GLY A 12 -5.53 9.50 6.35
N SER A 13 -4.26 9.12 6.49
CA SER A 13 -3.15 9.83 5.86
C SER A 13 -3.20 9.74 4.33
N VAL A 14 -2.62 10.74 3.68
CA VAL A 14 -2.47 10.77 2.22
C VAL A 14 -1.09 10.24 1.85
N VAL A 15 -1.06 9.35 0.86
CA VAL A 15 0.14 8.76 0.28
C VAL A 15 0.16 8.95 -1.24
N TYR A 16 1.34 8.79 -1.83
CA TYR A 16 1.59 8.93 -3.26
C TYR A 16 2.39 7.71 -3.75
N GLU A 17 1.94 7.08 -4.82
CA GLU A 17 2.70 6.03 -5.50
C GLU A 17 3.70 6.60 -6.51
N ALA A 18 4.87 5.98 -6.62
CA ALA A 18 5.90 6.38 -7.60
C ALA A 18 5.44 6.19 -9.05
N ASP A 19 4.56 5.23 -9.32
CA ASP A 19 4.02 4.98 -10.67
C ASP A 19 2.97 6.04 -11.06
N PHE A 20 2.30 6.62 -10.07
CA PHE A 20 1.20 7.58 -10.24
C PHE A 20 1.35 8.78 -9.28
N PRO A 21 2.48 9.51 -9.31
CA PRO A 21 2.85 10.43 -8.23
C PRO A 21 1.97 11.68 -8.15
N ARG A 22 1.14 11.92 -9.17
CA ARG A 22 0.19 13.04 -9.22
C ARG A 22 -1.16 12.73 -8.57
N TYR A 23 -1.40 11.49 -8.18
CA TYR A 23 -2.69 11.04 -7.68
C TYR A 23 -2.59 10.72 -6.19
N PRO A 24 -2.99 11.63 -5.28
CA PRO A 24 -3.01 11.33 -3.86
C PRO A 24 -4.05 10.26 -3.55
N GLN A 25 -3.68 9.29 -2.74
CA GLN A 25 -4.56 8.24 -2.23
C GLN A 25 -4.58 8.28 -0.71
N ARG A 26 -5.73 7.98 -0.11
CA ARG A 26 -5.92 7.99 1.33
C ARG A 26 -5.83 6.57 1.86
N VAL A 27 -5.03 6.36 2.90
CA VAL A 27 -4.96 5.07 3.61
C VAL A 27 -6.30 4.81 4.28
N ILE A 28 -6.91 3.67 3.97
CA ILE A 28 -8.22 3.26 4.51
C ILE A 28 -8.13 2.08 5.47
N GLY A 29 -7.01 1.35 5.46
CA GLY A 29 -6.83 0.22 6.36
C GLY A 29 -5.56 -0.57 6.09
N TYR A 30 -5.45 -1.66 6.85
CA TYR A 30 -4.38 -2.63 6.73
C TYR A 30 -4.96 -4.04 6.81
N ARG A 31 -4.32 -4.99 6.14
CA ARG A 31 -4.68 -6.41 6.23
C ARG A 31 -3.45 -7.31 6.32
N ILE A 32 -3.63 -8.45 6.95
CA ILE A 32 -2.69 -9.57 6.91
C ILE A 32 -3.46 -10.74 6.30
N GLY A 33 -2.91 -11.37 5.27
CA GLY A 33 -3.57 -12.46 4.56
C GLY A 33 -4.72 -12.00 3.63
N ARG A 34 -5.64 -12.93 3.34
CA ARG A 34 -6.67 -12.82 2.28
C ARG A 34 -7.93 -12.09 2.74
N ILE A 35 -8.59 -11.36 1.84
CA ILE A 35 -9.98 -10.90 2.03
C ILE A 35 -10.92 -12.05 1.70
N MET A 36 -11.85 -12.39 2.61
CA MET A 36 -12.85 -13.43 2.35
C MET A 36 -13.67 -13.07 1.10
N GLY A 37 -13.60 -13.90 0.06
CA GLY A 37 -14.34 -13.71 -1.20
C GLY A 37 -13.50 -13.33 -2.43
N GLU A 38 -12.18 -13.15 -2.32
CA GLU A 38 -11.30 -13.24 -3.52
C GLU A 38 -11.40 -14.67 -4.09
N ASP A 39 -11.41 -14.90 -5.40
CA ASP A 39 -11.42 -16.25 -5.99
C ASP A 39 -10.06 -16.95 -5.78
N GLU A 40 -10.05 -18.27 -5.59
CA GLU A 40 -8.79 -19.01 -5.33
C GLU A 40 -7.80 -18.94 -6.50
N GLU A 41 -8.30 -18.82 -7.73
CA GLU A 41 -7.48 -18.69 -8.94
C GLU A 41 -6.85 -17.29 -9.10
N GLU A 42 -7.41 -16.25 -8.47
CA GLU A 42 -6.85 -14.89 -8.47
C GLU A 42 -5.79 -14.70 -7.35
N PHE A 43 -5.67 -15.69 -6.47
CA PHE A 43 -4.74 -15.74 -5.35
C PHE A 43 -3.45 -16.52 -5.68
N GLU A 44 -3.39 -17.25 -6.80
CA GLU A 44 -2.22 -18.07 -7.15
C GLU A 44 -0.95 -17.26 -7.48
N ASP A 45 -1.08 -15.95 -7.76
CA ASP A 45 0.06 -15.06 -7.98
C ASP A 45 0.27 -14.08 -6.79
N GLU A 46 1.30 -14.39 -5.98
CA GLU A 46 2.21 -13.40 -5.34
C GLU A 46 1.87 -12.76 -3.98
N ARG A 47 0.80 -13.10 -3.25
CA ARG A 47 0.56 -12.48 -1.92
C ARG A 47 1.00 -13.38 -0.75
N GLU A 48 2.13 -13.05 -0.10
CA GLU A 48 2.60 -13.76 1.10
C GLU A 48 1.56 -13.68 2.22
N THR A 49 1.20 -14.83 2.78
CA THR A 49 0.16 -14.97 3.81
C THR A 49 0.50 -14.29 5.14
N GLU A 50 1.77 -13.96 5.36
CA GLU A 50 2.29 -13.33 6.58
C GLU A 50 2.64 -11.84 6.41
N GLU A 51 2.56 -11.28 5.20
CA GLU A 51 2.91 -9.88 4.96
C GLU A 51 1.73 -8.95 5.28
N LEU A 52 2.05 -7.80 5.87
CA LEU A 52 1.09 -6.73 6.14
C LEU A 52 0.93 -5.87 4.89
N TYR A 53 -0.30 -5.75 4.40
CA TYR A 53 -0.66 -4.88 3.29
C TYR A 53 -1.33 -3.61 3.80
N MET A 54 -1.06 -2.51 3.10
CA MET A 54 -1.71 -1.22 3.25
C MET A 54 -2.72 -1.02 2.13
N GLU A 55 -3.94 -0.70 2.52
CA GLU A 55 -5.06 -0.44 1.62
C GLU A 55 -5.31 1.06 1.53
N TYR A 56 -5.47 1.58 0.32
CA TYR A 56 -5.68 3.00 0.07
C TYR A 56 -6.58 3.24 -1.14
N GLU A 57 -7.27 4.37 -1.14
CA GLU A 57 -8.21 4.73 -2.21
C GLU A 57 -8.12 6.21 -2.56
N GLY A 58 -8.43 6.55 -3.81
CA GLY A 58 -8.46 7.92 -4.28
C GLY A 58 -8.76 8.00 -5.76
N TYR A 59 -9.50 9.03 -6.17
CA TYR A 59 -9.79 9.29 -7.59
C TYR A 59 -10.44 8.12 -8.35
N GLY A 60 -11.26 7.31 -7.68
CA GLY A 60 -11.90 6.14 -8.27
C GLY A 60 -10.97 4.93 -8.46
N MET A 61 -9.76 4.99 -7.90
CA MET A 61 -8.80 3.89 -7.86
C MET A 61 -8.65 3.38 -6.43
N SER A 62 -8.63 2.07 -6.29
CA SER A 62 -8.26 1.38 -5.04
C SER A 62 -6.92 0.70 -5.26
N GLY A 63 -6.03 0.79 -4.29
CA GLY A 63 -4.71 0.17 -4.32
C GLY A 63 -4.45 -0.61 -3.04
N SER A 64 -3.71 -1.71 -3.21
CA SER A 64 -3.25 -2.59 -2.14
C SER A 64 -1.77 -2.83 -2.37
N SER A 65 -0.93 -2.46 -1.42
CA SER A 65 0.51 -2.71 -1.50
C SER A 65 1.08 -3.24 -0.20
N PRO A 66 2.09 -4.12 -0.25
CA PRO A 66 2.77 -4.56 0.96
C PRO A 66 3.43 -3.36 1.65
N VAL A 67 3.39 -3.35 2.99
CA VAL A 67 3.99 -2.29 3.81
C VAL A 67 5.49 -2.16 3.56
N SER A 68 6.15 -3.23 3.12
CA SER A 68 7.56 -3.24 2.73
C SER A 68 7.91 -2.32 1.55
N ARG A 69 6.90 -1.83 0.79
CA ARG A 69 7.03 -0.81 -0.28
C ARG A 69 6.96 0.64 0.23
N PHE A 70 6.52 0.86 1.46
CA PHE A 70 6.50 2.20 2.05
C PHE A 70 7.92 2.76 2.18
N GLY A 71 8.14 4.00 1.72
CA GLY A 71 9.45 4.63 1.61
C GLY A 71 10.31 4.14 0.43
N LYS A 72 9.80 3.22 -0.41
CA LYS A 72 10.49 2.74 -1.64
C LYS A 72 9.72 3.10 -2.90
N SER A 73 8.42 2.83 -2.92
CA SER A 73 7.54 3.15 -4.05
C SER A 73 6.24 3.82 -3.60
N ILE A 74 6.01 3.95 -2.29
CA ILE A 74 4.88 4.68 -1.70
C ILE A 74 5.43 5.67 -0.68
N PHE A 75 5.00 6.93 -0.77
CA PHE A 75 5.57 8.04 0.00
C PHE A 75 4.50 8.94 0.60
N LEU A 76 4.86 9.70 1.64
CA LEU A 76 3.97 10.68 2.27
C LEU A 76 3.88 11.98 1.47
N THR A 77 4.91 12.26 0.66
CA THR A 77 4.96 13.47 -0.16
C THR A 77 4.98 13.12 -1.63
N ARG A 78 4.37 14.00 -2.43
CA ARG A 78 4.42 13.92 -3.88
C ARG A 78 5.85 14.06 -4.42
N GLU A 79 6.64 14.93 -3.81
CA GLU A 79 8.02 15.20 -4.24
C GLU A 79 8.89 13.94 -4.19
N GLU A 80 8.77 13.16 -3.11
CA GLU A 80 9.46 11.87 -2.98
C GLU A 80 9.02 10.89 -4.08
N ALA A 81 7.71 10.78 -4.32
CA ALA A 81 7.17 9.90 -5.36
C ALA A 81 7.63 10.30 -6.78
N GLU A 82 7.61 11.60 -7.10
CA GLU A 82 8.07 12.11 -8.40
C GLU A 82 9.56 11.89 -8.62
N LYS A 83 10.38 12.04 -7.57
CA LYS A 83 11.81 11.79 -7.65
C LYS A 83 12.10 10.33 -7.98
N THR A 84 11.46 9.40 -7.27
CA THR A 84 11.61 7.97 -7.53
C THR A 84 11.06 7.56 -8.90
N SER A 85 9.97 8.18 -9.35
CA SER A 85 9.42 7.98 -10.70
C SER A 85 10.42 8.38 -11.81
N SER A 86 11.20 9.44 -11.57
CA SER A 86 12.15 10.00 -12.54
C SER A 86 13.49 9.25 -12.59
N GLU A 87 13.78 8.42 -11.59
CA GLU A 87 15.02 7.62 -11.50
C GLU A 87 14.89 6.23 -12.16
N ASN A 88 13.72 5.88 -12.69
CA ASN A 88 13.44 4.62 -13.41
C ASN A 88 13.41 4.78 -14.94
#